data_AF-A0A2S9SYS9-F1
#
_entry.id   AF-A0A2S9SYS9-F1
#
_cell.length_a   1.000
_cell.length_b   1.000
_cell.length_c   1.000
_cell.angle_alpha   90.00
_cell.angle_beta   90.00
_cell.angle_gamma   90.00
#
_symmetry.space_group_name_H-M   'P 1'
#
loop_
_entity.id
_entity.type
_entity.pdbx_description
1 polymer ?
#
loop_
_entity_poly.entity_id
_entity_poly.type
_entity_poly.pdbx_seq_one_letter_code
_entity_poly.pdbx_strand_id
1 'polypeptide(L)'
;MFDKKQLDILNQELDSSRIKTRDKGNISLSYIEGHDVIETANKVFGFGNWSYSISKLEQVSQEQNQNQNQVICYKAIVQVLIHSENHTLDVSREDVGFGTGVSKTLADSHENAGKEAVTDALKRAMRSFGNQFGNSLYDKTKNHQANNESIPSSSSRPQQTNYRQSAPTVTNVTTNHNRNIKQSYDPYEYESLFRIGLEVVEQNGFLIVTGDDIFAKKDSIKACGFRWDGKTKSWYKQIEQGAA
;
A
#
# COMPACT_ATOMS: atom_id res chain seq x y z
N MET A 1 -25.94 -0.51 -15.73
CA MET A 1 -25.40 0.88 -15.62
C MET A 1 -26.00 1.57 -14.40
N PHE A 2 -25.28 2.48 -13.74
CA PHE A 2 -25.63 3.02 -12.40
C PHE A 2 -26.55 4.23 -12.43
N ASP A 3 -27.52 4.26 -11.50
CA ASP A 3 -28.39 5.42 -11.29
C ASP A 3 -27.69 6.54 -10.48
N LYS A 4 -28.36 7.70 -10.34
CA LYS A 4 -27.79 8.85 -9.62
C LYS A 4 -27.49 8.54 -8.15
N LYS A 5 -28.37 7.81 -7.45
CA LYS A 5 -28.19 7.45 -6.03
C LYS A 5 -27.00 6.51 -5.86
N GLN A 6 -26.83 5.55 -6.76
CA GLN A 6 -25.69 4.65 -6.78
C GLN A 6 -24.39 5.41 -7.02
N LEU A 7 -24.35 6.30 -8.01
CA LEU A 7 -23.18 7.14 -8.29
C LEU A 7 -22.83 8.06 -7.12
N ASP A 8 -23.82 8.66 -6.46
CA ASP A 8 -23.60 9.51 -5.29
C ASP A 8 -22.97 8.70 -4.14
N ILE A 9 -23.47 7.48 -3.87
CA ILE A 9 -22.88 6.61 -2.85
C ILE A 9 -21.45 6.21 -3.25
N LEU A 10 -21.22 5.73 -4.47
CA LEU A 10 -19.91 5.25 -4.93
C LEU A 10 -18.80 6.31 -4.86
N ASN A 11 -19.17 7.59 -5.03
CA ASN A 11 -18.25 8.73 -4.97
C ASN A 11 -17.97 9.23 -3.54
N GLN A 12 -18.80 8.89 -2.56
CA GLN A 12 -18.58 9.30 -1.17
C GLN A 12 -17.25 8.81 -0.65
N GLU A 13 -16.63 9.59 0.23
CA GLU A 13 -15.43 9.16 0.93
C GLU A 13 -15.71 7.94 1.83
N LEU A 14 -14.69 7.12 2.00
CA LEU A 14 -14.77 5.94 2.84
C LEU A 14 -14.75 6.37 4.31
N ASP A 15 -15.74 5.94 5.09
CA ASP A 15 -15.77 6.18 6.52
C ASP A 15 -14.57 5.52 7.22
N SER A 16 -13.86 6.28 8.06
CA SER A 16 -12.69 5.81 8.81
C SER A 16 -12.93 4.54 9.62
N SER A 17 -14.16 4.32 10.14
CA SER A 17 -14.54 3.14 10.92
C SER A 17 -14.49 1.82 10.12
N ARG A 18 -14.65 1.92 8.79
CA ARG A 18 -14.57 0.79 7.85
C ARG A 18 -13.12 0.43 7.50
N ILE A 19 -12.18 1.33 7.75
CA ILE A 19 -10.76 1.14 7.45
C ILE A 19 -10.12 0.35 8.59
N LYS A 20 -9.48 -0.76 8.23
CA LYS A 20 -8.63 -1.55 9.11
C LYS A 20 -7.18 -1.38 8.71
N THR A 21 -6.29 -1.64 9.66
CA THR A 21 -4.86 -1.51 9.46
C THR A 21 -4.17 -2.80 9.89
N ARG A 22 -3.19 -3.24 9.10
CA ARG A 22 -2.30 -4.35 9.46
C ARG A 22 -0.86 -3.95 9.28
N ASP A 23 0.00 -4.39 10.19
CA ASP A 23 1.43 -4.19 10.09
C ASP A 23 2.08 -5.38 9.39
N LYS A 24 2.91 -5.09 8.38
CA LYS A 24 3.72 -6.09 7.68
C LYS A 24 5.16 -5.59 7.64
N GLY A 25 5.98 -6.11 8.55
CA GLY A 25 7.33 -5.59 8.77
C GLY A 25 7.26 -4.15 9.29
N ASN A 26 7.94 -3.23 8.61
CA ASN A 26 7.97 -1.81 8.99
C ASN A 26 6.90 -0.95 8.29
N ILE A 27 5.95 -1.58 7.58
CA ILE A 27 4.92 -0.88 6.82
C ILE A 27 3.56 -1.21 7.41
N SER A 28 2.78 -0.17 7.68
CA SER A 28 1.37 -0.28 8.04
C SER A 28 0.51 -0.14 6.79
N LEU A 29 -0.41 -1.09 6.57
CA LEU A 29 -1.25 -1.18 5.37
C LEU A 29 -2.72 -1.05 5.74
N SER A 30 -3.37 -0.04 5.17
CA SER A 30 -4.82 0.16 5.30
C SER A 30 -5.59 -0.74 4.32
N TYR A 31 -6.70 -1.32 4.77
CA TYR A 31 -7.58 -2.17 3.98
C TYR A 31 -9.03 -2.12 4.47
N ILE A 32 -9.96 -2.60 3.65
CA ILE A 32 -11.34 -2.94 4.08
C ILE A 32 -11.52 -4.45 4.12
N GLU A 33 -12.37 -4.91 5.02
CA GLU A 33 -12.67 -6.32 5.23
C GLU A 33 -13.57 -6.89 4.12
N GLY A 34 -13.50 -8.20 3.88
CA GLY A 34 -14.27 -8.83 2.82
C GLY A 34 -15.78 -8.74 3.03
N HIS A 35 -16.25 -8.89 4.27
CA HIS A 35 -17.68 -8.79 4.60
C HIS A 35 -18.22 -7.39 4.34
N ASP A 36 -17.44 -6.34 4.66
CA ASP A 36 -17.80 -4.94 4.42
C ASP A 36 -17.94 -4.62 2.92
N VAL A 37 -17.07 -5.20 2.07
CA VAL A 37 -17.21 -5.11 0.61
C VAL A 37 -18.50 -5.77 0.12
N ILE A 38 -18.83 -6.96 0.62
CA ILE A 38 -20.05 -7.69 0.25
C ILE A 38 -21.30 -6.92 0.70
N GLU A 39 -21.32 -6.43 1.94
CA GLU A 39 -22.44 -5.65 2.48
C GLU A 39 -22.63 -4.34 1.71
N THR A 40 -21.52 -3.66 1.38
CA THR A 40 -21.56 -2.44 0.56
C THR A 40 -22.10 -2.73 -0.84
N ALA A 41 -21.70 -3.84 -1.46
CA ALA A 41 -22.23 -4.26 -2.76
C ALA A 41 -23.74 -4.51 -2.70
N ASN A 42 -24.20 -5.22 -1.67
CA ASN A 42 -25.62 -5.46 -1.42
C ASN A 42 -26.40 -4.16 -1.21
N LYS A 43 -25.83 -3.19 -0.49
CA LYS A 43 -26.44 -1.88 -0.24
C LYS A 43 -26.51 -1.00 -1.50
N VAL A 44 -25.48 -0.98 -2.32
CA VAL A 44 -25.40 -0.11 -3.50
C VAL A 44 -26.14 -0.72 -4.69
N PHE A 45 -25.90 -1.99 -4.99
CA PHE A 45 -26.41 -2.62 -6.20
C PHE A 45 -27.72 -3.38 -5.94
N GLY A 46 -27.91 -3.92 -4.73
CA GLY A 46 -29.03 -4.81 -4.39
C GLY A 46 -28.65 -6.28 -4.57
N PHE A 47 -29.15 -7.15 -3.69
CA PHE A 47 -28.77 -8.57 -3.62
C PHE A 47 -28.92 -9.35 -4.93
N GLY A 48 -29.88 -8.97 -5.79
CA GLY A 48 -30.14 -9.65 -7.07
C GLY A 48 -29.37 -9.06 -8.27
N ASN A 49 -28.69 -7.93 -8.08
CA ASN A 49 -28.16 -7.14 -9.19
C ASN A 49 -26.63 -7.19 -9.28
N TRP A 50 -25.96 -7.98 -8.45
CA TRP A 50 -24.53 -8.22 -8.60
C TRP A 50 -24.20 -9.67 -8.27
N SER A 51 -23.13 -10.17 -8.87
CA SER A 51 -22.56 -11.47 -8.58
C SER A 51 -21.05 -11.44 -8.84
N TYR A 52 -20.36 -12.48 -8.40
CA TYR A 52 -18.98 -12.71 -8.81
C TYR A 52 -18.75 -14.19 -9.10
N SER A 53 -17.81 -14.47 -10.00
CA SER A 53 -17.34 -15.81 -10.34
C SER A 53 -15.83 -15.90 -10.17
N ILE A 54 -15.36 -17.09 -9.79
CA ILE A 54 -13.93 -17.39 -9.72
C ILE A 54 -13.52 -17.90 -11.11
N SER A 55 -12.99 -17.03 -11.95
CA SER A 55 -12.51 -17.37 -13.29
C SER A 55 -11.33 -18.36 -13.23
N LYS A 56 -10.46 -18.21 -12.23
CA LYS A 56 -9.31 -19.09 -12.01
C LYS A 56 -8.89 -19.10 -10.55
N LEU A 57 -8.48 -20.26 -10.03
CA LEU A 57 -7.78 -20.40 -8.76
C LEU A 57 -6.63 -21.37 -8.95
N GLU A 58 -5.40 -20.89 -8.81
CA GLU A 58 -4.20 -21.68 -9.06
C GLU A 58 -3.19 -21.58 -7.91
N GLN A 59 -2.63 -22.73 -7.53
CA GLN A 59 -1.47 -22.78 -6.65
C GLN A 59 -0.26 -22.25 -7.42
N VAL A 60 0.45 -21.29 -6.83
CA VAL A 60 1.63 -20.64 -7.43
C VAL A 60 2.91 -21.25 -6.87
N SER A 61 2.95 -21.52 -5.57
CA SER A 61 4.11 -22.11 -4.91
C SER A 61 3.71 -22.91 -3.67
N GLN A 62 4.60 -23.82 -3.28
CA GLN A 62 4.50 -24.58 -2.04
C GLN A 62 5.90 -24.89 -1.54
N GLU A 63 6.15 -24.57 -0.29
CA GLU A 63 7.42 -24.81 0.38
C GLU A 63 7.22 -25.06 1.87
N GLN A 64 8.28 -25.49 2.55
CA GLN A 64 8.30 -25.59 4.01
C GLN A 64 9.31 -24.58 4.56
N ASN A 65 8.88 -23.74 5.50
CA ASN A 65 9.76 -22.75 6.11
C ASN A 65 10.63 -23.36 7.24
N GLN A 66 11.54 -22.55 7.80
CA GLN A 66 12.46 -22.97 8.87
C GLN A 66 11.76 -23.50 10.13
N ASN A 67 10.51 -23.07 10.36
CA ASN A 67 9.68 -23.51 11.48
C ASN A 67 8.85 -24.76 11.14
N GLN A 68 9.16 -25.46 10.04
CA GLN A 68 8.45 -26.62 9.53
C GLN A 68 6.97 -26.36 9.18
N ASN A 69 6.57 -25.10 8.99
CA ASN A 69 5.23 -24.79 8.50
C ASN A 69 5.20 -24.95 6.98
N GLN A 70 4.10 -25.51 6.47
CA GLN A 70 3.76 -25.45 5.06
C GLN A 70 3.43 -24.00 4.71
N VAL A 71 4.03 -23.49 3.65
CA VAL A 71 3.77 -22.15 3.10
C VAL A 71 3.30 -22.33 1.67
N ILE A 72 2.04 -22.00 1.43
CA ILE A 72 1.37 -22.21 0.14
C ILE A 72 0.79 -20.90 -0.35
N CYS A 73 1.05 -20.61 -1.62
CA CYS A 73 0.57 -19.41 -2.27
C CYS A 73 -0.45 -19.75 -3.36
N TYR A 74 -1.55 -19.01 -3.38
CA TYR A 74 -2.56 -19.10 -4.43
C TYR A 74 -2.74 -17.75 -5.11
N LYS A 75 -3.07 -17.81 -6.40
CA LYS A 75 -3.54 -16.68 -7.19
C LYS A 75 -4.96 -16.98 -7.66
N ALA A 76 -5.85 -16.03 -7.47
CA ALA A 76 -7.22 -16.11 -7.98
C ALA A 76 -7.45 -15.01 -9.02
N ILE A 77 -8.29 -15.29 -10.01
CA ILE A 77 -8.87 -14.30 -10.90
C ILE A 77 -10.36 -14.31 -10.63
N VAL A 78 -10.93 -13.16 -10.25
CA VAL A 78 -12.35 -13.01 -9.92
C VAL A 78 -12.97 -11.96 -10.83
N GLN A 79 -14.05 -12.34 -11.51
CA GLN A 79 -14.88 -11.43 -12.27
C GLN A 79 -16.11 -11.06 -11.45
N VAL A 80 -16.32 -9.76 -11.27
CA VAL A 80 -17.56 -9.18 -10.73
C VAL A 80 -18.44 -8.77 -11.90
N LEU A 81 -19.73 -9.09 -11.82
CA LEU A 81 -20.77 -8.69 -12.76
C LEU A 81 -21.84 -7.89 -12.01
N ILE A 82 -22.21 -6.73 -12.53
CA ILE A 82 -23.29 -5.90 -12.00
C ILE A 82 -24.32 -5.64 -13.10
N HIS A 83 -25.57 -5.90 -12.78
CA HIS A 83 -26.75 -5.65 -13.59
C HIS A 83 -27.36 -4.29 -13.23
N SER A 84 -27.92 -3.59 -14.22
CA SER A 84 -28.88 -2.50 -13.96
C SER A 84 -30.11 -3.04 -13.23
N GLU A 85 -30.85 -2.18 -12.53
CA GLU A 85 -32.07 -2.55 -11.79
C GLU A 85 -33.11 -3.32 -12.63
N ASN A 86 -33.25 -2.99 -13.92
CA ASN A 86 -34.15 -3.67 -14.85
C ASN A 86 -33.49 -4.83 -15.64
N HIS A 87 -32.27 -5.22 -15.28
CA HIS A 87 -31.48 -6.27 -15.96
C HIS A 87 -31.31 -6.11 -17.48
N THR A 88 -31.29 -4.87 -17.98
CA THR A 88 -31.07 -4.59 -19.41
C THR A 88 -29.62 -4.29 -19.78
N LEU A 89 -28.79 -3.88 -18.80
CA LEU A 89 -27.41 -3.47 -19.01
C LEU A 89 -26.49 -4.06 -17.94
N ASP A 90 -25.34 -4.54 -18.39
CA ASP A 90 -24.34 -5.17 -17.54
C ASP A 90 -23.01 -4.42 -17.56
N VAL A 91 -22.29 -4.46 -16.44
CA VAL A 91 -20.89 -4.05 -16.37
C VAL A 91 -20.10 -5.11 -15.60
N SER A 92 -18.94 -5.49 -16.14
CA SER A 92 -18.03 -6.41 -15.47
C SER A 92 -16.67 -5.79 -15.20
N ARG A 93 -16.03 -6.25 -14.14
CA ARG A 93 -14.65 -5.95 -13.77
C ARG A 93 -13.99 -7.24 -13.32
N GLU A 94 -12.75 -7.44 -13.73
CA GLU A 94 -11.96 -8.58 -13.31
C GLU A 94 -10.64 -8.07 -12.73
N ASP A 95 -10.20 -8.70 -11.65
CA ASP A 95 -8.87 -8.43 -11.09
C ASP A 95 -8.30 -9.75 -10.53
N VAL A 96 -7.01 -9.71 -10.25
CA VAL A 96 -6.24 -10.80 -9.68
C VAL A 96 -6.12 -10.57 -8.18
N GLY A 97 -6.18 -11.64 -7.39
CA GLY A 97 -5.89 -11.64 -5.96
C GLY A 97 -4.85 -12.67 -5.60
N PHE A 98 -4.21 -12.47 -4.46
CA PHE A 98 -3.17 -13.36 -3.97
C PHE A 98 -3.41 -13.72 -2.50
N GLY A 99 -3.16 -14.97 -2.14
CA GLY A 99 -3.32 -15.47 -0.79
C GLY A 99 -2.16 -16.34 -0.37
N THR A 100 -1.81 -16.27 0.91
CA THR A 100 -0.70 -17.04 1.50
C THR A 100 -1.17 -17.76 2.75
N GLY A 101 -1.17 -19.08 2.70
CA GLY A 101 -1.48 -19.94 3.83
C GLY A 101 -0.20 -20.42 4.49
N VAL A 102 -0.09 -20.22 5.81
CA VAL A 102 1.02 -20.71 6.63
C VAL A 102 0.45 -21.51 7.80
N SER A 103 0.59 -22.83 7.75
CA SER A 103 0.14 -23.73 8.84
C SER A 103 1.08 -24.93 8.99
N LYS A 104 0.91 -25.68 10.07
CA LYS A 104 1.58 -26.98 10.26
C LYS A 104 1.07 -28.04 9.28
N THR A 105 -0.19 -27.94 8.85
CA THR A 105 -0.81 -28.91 7.94
C THR A 105 -0.90 -28.34 6.52
N LEU A 106 -0.86 -29.24 5.53
CA LEU A 106 -1.12 -28.87 4.14
C LEU A 106 -2.56 -28.38 3.97
N ALA A 107 -3.52 -29.09 4.57
CA ALA A 107 -4.95 -28.80 4.43
C ALA A 107 -5.28 -27.35 4.84
N ASP A 108 -4.89 -26.92 6.04
CA ASP A 108 -5.16 -25.57 6.52
C ASP A 108 -4.41 -24.51 5.67
N SER A 109 -3.21 -24.84 5.17
CA SER A 109 -2.44 -23.93 4.34
C SER A 109 -3.11 -23.72 2.98
N HIS A 110 -3.59 -24.79 2.33
CA HIS A 110 -4.37 -24.68 1.11
C HIS A 110 -5.68 -23.93 1.33
N GLU A 111 -6.40 -24.24 2.42
CA GLU A 111 -7.67 -23.60 2.77
C GLU A 111 -7.50 -22.09 2.96
N ASN A 112 -6.53 -21.67 3.79
CA ASN A 112 -6.28 -20.26 4.08
C ASN A 112 -5.80 -19.50 2.83
N ALA A 113 -4.84 -20.05 2.09
CA ALA A 113 -4.30 -19.42 0.89
C ALA A 113 -5.38 -19.23 -0.18
N GLY A 114 -6.20 -20.26 -0.44
CA GLY A 114 -7.25 -20.21 -1.44
C GLY A 114 -8.34 -19.19 -1.07
N LYS A 115 -8.80 -19.20 0.18
CA LYS A 115 -9.81 -18.24 0.68
C LYS A 115 -9.31 -16.80 0.63
N GLU A 116 -8.07 -16.55 1.05
CA GLU A 116 -7.47 -15.21 0.99
C GLU A 116 -7.35 -14.72 -0.46
N ALA A 117 -6.86 -15.57 -1.37
CA ALA A 117 -6.67 -15.20 -2.78
C ALA A 117 -7.98 -14.77 -3.45
N VAL A 118 -9.06 -15.52 -3.24
CA VAL A 118 -10.40 -15.20 -3.79
C VAL A 118 -10.94 -13.91 -3.17
N THR A 119 -10.81 -13.76 -1.85
CA THR A 119 -11.29 -12.55 -1.15
C THR A 119 -10.53 -11.31 -1.61
N ASP A 120 -9.21 -11.40 -1.75
CA ASP A 120 -8.37 -10.31 -2.25
C ASP A 120 -8.76 -9.92 -3.69
N ALA A 121 -8.95 -10.90 -4.58
CA ALA A 121 -9.35 -10.67 -5.96
C ALA A 121 -10.71 -9.96 -6.04
N LEU A 122 -11.69 -10.41 -5.24
CA LEU A 122 -13.00 -9.78 -5.14
C LEU A 122 -12.89 -8.32 -4.70
N LYS A 123 -12.16 -8.03 -3.62
CA LYS A 123 -12.00 -6.65 -3.13
C LYS A 123 -11.35 -5.75 -4.19
N ARG A 124 -10.35 -6.27 -4.91
CA ARG A 124 -9.64 -5.52 -5.95
C ARG A 124 -10.49 -5.27 -7.19
N ALA A 125 -11.29 -6.25 -7.62
CA ALA A 125 -12.26 -6.06 -8.70
C ALA A 125 -13.30 -5.00 -8.32
N MET A 126 -13.83 -5.08 -7.09
CA MET A 126 -14.83 -4.14 -6.57
C MET A 126 -14.31 -2.71 -6.43
N ARG A 127 -13.02 -2.53 -6.07
CA ARG A 127 -12.35 -1.23 -5.96
C ARG A 127 -12.56 -0.35 -7.20
N SER A 128 -12.60 -0.95 -8.39
CA SER A 128 -12.75 -0.24 -9.66
C SER A 128 -14.12 0.42 -9.87
N PHE A 129 -15.08 0.21 -8.96
CA PHE A 129 -16.39 0.86 -8.99
C PHE A 129 -16.48 2.15 -8.16
N GLY A 130 -15.55 2.41 -7.23
CA GLY A 130 -15.56 3.67 -6.47
C GLY A 130 -14.89 3.62 -5.10
N ASN A 131 -14.89 4.77 -4.43
CA ASN A 131 -14.24 4.97 -3.13
C ASN A 131 -14.84 4.10 -2.02
N GLN A 132 -16.14 3.81 -2.09
CA GLN A 132 -16.82 2.94 -1.13
C GLN A 132 -16.28 1.49 -1.11
N PHE A 133 -15.54 1.08 -2.15
CA PHE A 133 -14.85 -0.21 -2.22
C PHE A 133 -13.34 -0.08 -2.03
N GLY A 134 -12.88 0.99 -1.39
CA GLY A 134 -11.49 1.15 -0.95
C GLY A 134 -10.55 1.76 -1.99
N ASN A 135 -11.06 2.36 -3.07
CA ASN A 135 -10.20 3.01 -4.08
C ASN A 135 -9.36 4.15 -3.48
N SER A 136 -9.94 4.93 -2.56
CA SER A 136 -9.26 6.04 -1.88
C SER A 136 -8.08 5.59 -1.01
N LEU A 137 -8.03 4.34 -0.56
CA LEU A 137 -6.93 3.82 0.27
C LEU A 137 -5.59 3.74 -0.48
N TYR A 138 -5.64 3.74 -1.82
CA TYR A 138 -4.46 3.74 -2.68
C TYR A 138 -3.92 5.15 -2.94
N ASP A 139 -4.67 6.20 -2.58
CA ASP A 139 -4.20 7.58 -2.67
C ASP A 139 -3.22 7.88 -1.53
N LYS A 140 -1.94 7.91 -1.88
CA LYS A 140 -0.85 8.18 -0.92
C LYS A 140 -0.90 9.60 -0.35
N THR A 141 -1.58 10.55 -1.00
CA THR A 141 -1.69 11.92 -0.49
C THR A 141 -2.61 11.99 0.74
N LYS A 142 -3.63 11.13 0.81
CA LYS A 142 -4.60 11.07 1.92
C LYS A 142 -4.12 10.25 3.11
N ASN A 143 -3.33 9.21 2.89
CA ASN A 143 -2.76 8.39 3.98
C ASN A 143 -1.81 9.19 4.91
N HIS A 144 -1.29 10.34 4.47
CA HIS A 144 -0.48 11.22 5.31
C HIS A 144 -1.29 12.05 6.33
N GLN A 145 -2.61 12.19 6.15
CA GLN A 145 -3.46 12.95 7.08
C GLN A 145 -3.99 12.10 8.24
N ALA A 146 -4.27 10.81 8.01
CA ALA A 146 -4.79 9.90 9.04
C ALA A 146 -3.81 9.62 10.20
N ASN A 147 -2.51 9.85 10.00
CA ASN A 147 -1.50 9.72 11.07
C ASN A 147 -1.34 10.99 11.93
N ASN A 148 -2.04 12.08 11.61
CA ASN A 148 -1.93 13.36 12.33
C ASN A 148 -3.18 13.72 13.16
N GLU A 149 -4.23 12.88 13.18
CA GLU A 149 -5.40 13.13 14.02
C GLU A 149 -5.23 12.52 15.43
N SER A 150 -4.84 13.42 16.32
CA SER A 150 -4.83 13.38 17.79
C SER A 150 -5.76 12.38 18.48
N ILE A 151 -5.16 11.48 19.27
CA ILE A 151 -5.81 10.73 20.35
C ILE A 151 -6.04 11.69 21.54
N PRO A 152 -7.28 11.84 22.07
CA PRO A 152 -7.52 12.55 23.31
C PRO A 152 -7.03 11.72 24.51
N SER A 153 -6.10 12.26 25.28
CA SER A 153 -5.59 11.67 26.50
C SER A 153 -6.61 11.78 27.64
N SER A 154 -7.11 10.66 28.17
CA SER A 154 -7.71 10.60 29.50
C SER A 154 -7.07 9.49 30.34
N SER A 155 -6.56 9.92 31.49
CA SER A 155 -5.78 9.20 32.51
C SER A 155 -6.53 8.14 33.31
N SER A 156 -5.88 7.01 33.66
CA SER A 156 -5.54 6.60 35.05
C SER A 156 -5.33 5.08 35.26
N ARG A 157 -4.07 4.62 35.44
CA ARG A 157 -3.56 3.67 36.48
C ARG A 157 -2.12 3.18 36.18
N PRO A 158 -1.36 2.68 37.19
CA PRO A 158 0.08 2.91 37.28
C PRO A 158 0.99 1.69 36.97
N GLN A 159 2.17 2.06 36.44
CA GLN A 159 3.52 1.52 36.64
C GLN A 159 3.80 0.01 36.45
N GLN A 160 4.62 -0.28 35.44
CA GLN A 160 5.88 -1.03 35.62
C GLN A 160 6.97 -0.55 34.63
N THR A 161 8.07 -0.07 35.22
CA THR A 161 9.46 0.19 34.77
C THR A 161 10.03 -0.85 33.79
N ASN A 162 10.93 -0.65 32.82
CA ASN A 162 12.03 0.29 32.45
C ASN A 162 12.20 0.20 30.89
N TYR A 163 12.81 1.06 30.09
CA TYR A 163 14.07 1.81 30.16
C TYR A 163 13.98 3.06 29.25
N ARG A 164 14.63 4.14 29.68
CA ARG A 164 14.82 5.40 28.93
C ARG A 164 15.87 5.24 27.83
N GLN A 165 15.56 5.71 26.62
CA GLN A 165 16.50 6.45 25.78
C GLN A 165 15.76 7.60 25.10
N SER A 166 16.30 8.79 25.27
CA SER A 166 15.78 10.10 24.89
C SER A 166 15.70 10.29 23.37
N ALA A 167 14.53 10.68 22.87
CA ALA A 167 14.33 11.17 21.51
C ALA A 167 14.71 12.66 21.40
N PRO A 168 15.35 13.10 20.31
CA PRO A 168 15.57 14.52 20.06
C PRO A 168 14.26 15.17 19.56
N THR A 169 14.10 16.44 19.89
CA THR A 169 12.97 17.29 19.57
C THR A 169 12.88 17.49 18.05
N VAL A 170 11.79 17.01 17.42
CA VAL A 170 11.51 17.29 16.00
C VAL A 170 11.06 18.74 15.89
N THR A 171 11.90 19.56 15.26
CA THR A 171 11.54 20.91 14.83
C THR A 171 10.87 20.77 13.47
N ASN A 172 9.59 21.13 13.35
CA ASN A 172 8.87 21.11 12.09
C ASN A 172 9.48 22.13 11.12
N VAL A 173 10.23 21.66 10.12
CA VAL A 173 10.70 22.51 9.02
C VAL A 173 9.75 22.31 7.84
N THR A 174 8.94 23.33 7.57
CA THR A 174 8.10 23.44 6.37
C THR A 174 9.00 23.73 5.17
N THR A 175 9.21 22.78 4.27
CA THR A 175 9.93 23.02 3.01
C THR A 175 8.96 23.09 1.84
N ASN A 176 8.56 24.32 1.51
CA ASN A 176 8.02 24.68 0.20
C ASN A 176 9.06 24.38 -0.89
N HIS A 177 8.84 23.37 -1.71
CA HIS A 177 9.65 23.14 -2.91
C HIS A 177 8.98 23.75 -4.13
N ASN A 178 9.26 25.04 -4.33
CA ASN A 178 9.06 25.72 -5.59
C ASN A 178 10.44 26.15 -6.10
N ARG A 179 11.10 25.33 -6.92
CA ARG A 179 12.36 25.70 -7.58
C ARG A 179 12.42 25.18 -9.01
N ASN A 180 12.48 26.15 -9.93
CA ASN A 180 12.88 26.00 -11.32
C ASN A 180 14.39 25.72 -11.39
N ILE A 181 14.80 24.46 -11.55
CA ILE A 181 16.14 24.09 -12.02
C ILE A 181 15.96 23.02 -13.09
N LYS A 182 16.54 23.24 -14.28
CA LYS A 182 16.65 22.20 -15.33
C LYS A 182 17.54 21.08 -14.80
N GLN A 183 16.94 20.03 -14.24
CA GLN A 183 17.64 18.83 -13.78
C GLN A 183 17.71 17.80 -14.90
N SER A 184 18.87 17.14 -15.04
CA SER A 184 19.10 16.10 -16.06
C SER A 184 18.56 14.71 -15.64
N TYR A 185 17.81 14.64 -14.55
CA TYR A 185 17.23 13.41 -13.99
C TYR A 185 15.78 13.65 -13.56
N ASP A 186 14.99 12.59 -13.49
CA ASP A 186 13.59 12.66 -13.02
C ASP A 186 13.54 13.00 -11.52
N PRO A 187 12.97 14.16 -11.10
CA PRO A 187 12.88 14.55 -9.70
C PRO A 187 12.19 13.52 -8.80
N TYR A 188 11.33 12.66 -9.37
CA TYR A 188 10.61 11.63 -8.63
C TYR A 188 11.44 10.37 -8.36
N GLU A 189 12.60 10.18 -9.00
CA GLU A 189 13.44 8.98 -8.87
C GLU A 189 14.01 8.80 -7.45
N TYR A 190 14.28 9.90 -6.74
CA TYR A 190 14.94 9.89 -5.43
C TYR A 190 14.07 10.41 -4.28
N GLU A 191 12.76 10.44 -4.48
CA GLU A 191 11.75 10.84 -3.50
C GLU A 191 11.89 10.13 -2.14
N SER A 192 12.32 8.87 -2.15
CA SER A 192 12.59 8.10 -0.92
C SER A 192 13.74 8.66 -0.08
N LEU A 193 14.73 9.30 -0.69
CA LEU A 193 15.86 9.94 -0.01
C LEU A 193 15.45 11.29 0.58
N PHE A 194 14.68 12.11 -0.16
CA PHE A 194 14.16 13.40 0.32
C PHE A 194 13.30 13.24 1.56
N ARG A 195 12.45 12.19 1.62
CA ARG A 195 11.59 11.90 2.77
C ARG A 195 12.33 11.57 4.05
N ILE A 196 13.58 11.13 3.96
CA ILE A 196 14.43 10.86 5.13
C ILE A 196 15.42 12.00 5.38
N GLY A 197 15.18 13.18 4.81
CA GLY A 197 15.99 14.38 5.01
C GLY A 197 17.34 14.33 4.30
N LEU A 198 17.44 13.59 3.20
CA LEU A 198 18.62 13.58 2.34
C LEU A 198 18.32 14.30 1.03
N GLU A 199 19.28 15.05 0.53
CA GLU A 199 19.17 15.76 -0.75
C GLU A 199 20.05 15.10 -1.80
N VAL A 200 19.64 15.15 -3.07
CA VAL A 200 20.43 14.70 -4.22
C VAL A 200 20.79 15.94 -5.04
N VAL A 201 22.09 16.16 -5.22
CA VAL A 201 22.63 17.33 -5.94
C VAL A 201 23.48 16.85 -7.10
N GLU A 202 23.30 17.45 -8.27
CA GLU A 202 24.13 17.20 -9.44
C GLU A 202 25.44 18.00 -9.35
N GLN A 203 26.58 17.31 -9.46
CA GLN A 203 27.91 17.90 -9.48
C GLN A 203 28.80 17.16 -10.48
N ASN A 204 29.35 17.86 -11.47
CA ASN A 204 30.32 17.34 -12.44
C ASN A 204 29.88 16.04 -13.15
N GLY A 205 28.60 15.90 -13.50
CA GLY A 205 28.06 14.70 -14.17
C GLY A 205 27.73 13.53 -13.25
N PHE A 206 27.80 13.74 -11.92
CA PHE A 206 27.40 12.78 -10.90
C PHE A 206 26.28 13.35 -10.04
N LEU A 207 25.39 12.48 -9.59
CA LEU A 207 24.46 12.75 -8.49
C LEU A 207 25.16 12.45 -7.18
N ILE A 208 25.12 13.39 -6.24
CA ILE A 208 25.73 13.28 -4.92
C ILE A 208 24.64 13.39 -3.84
N VAL A 209 24.65 12.48 -2.86
CA VAL A 209 23.72 12.55 -1.72
C VAL A 209 24.33 13.38 -0.59
N THR A 210 23.56 14.34 -0.10
CA THR A 210 23.91 15.23 1.02
C THR A 210 22.80 15.23 2.07
N GLY A 211 23.06 15.76 3.27
CA GLY A 211 22.09 15.81 4.38
C GLY A 211 22.66 15.28 5.70
N ASP A 212 21.81 15.19 6.71
CA ASP A 212 22.20 14.75 8.05
C ASP A 212 22.14 13.23 8.22
N ASP A 213 23.01 12.69 9.07
CA ASP A 213 23.08 11.25 9.42
C ASP A 213 23.16 10.29 8.22
N ILE A 214 23.86 10.69 7.16
CA ILE A 214 24.03 9.93 5.91
C ILE A 214 24.47 8.49 6.16
N PHE A 215 25.37 8.26 7.13
CA PHE A 215 25.86 6.92 7.45
C PHE A 215 24.79 6.02 8.08
N ALA A 216 23.89 6.56 8.89
CA ALA A 216 22.78 5.80 9.47
C ALA A 216 21.74 5.43 8.40
N LYS A 217 21.67 6.21 7.31
CA LYS A 217 20.74 6.05 6.19
C LYS A 217 21.33 5.32 4.98
N LYS A 218 22.52 4.70 5.13
CA LYS A 218 23.29 4.06 4.04
C LYS A 218 22.50 3.03 3.24
N ASP A 219 21.60 2.29 3.87
CA ASP A 219 20.87 1.20 3.21
C ASP A 219 19.81 1.77 2.24
N SER A 220 19.13 2.86 2.62
CA SER A 220 18.24 3.61 1.73
C SER A 220 19.00 4.22 0.54
N ILE A 221 20.19 4.76 0.79
CA ILE A 221 21.04 5.37 -0.26
C ILE A 221 21.51 4.31 -1.27
N LYS A 222 21.94 3.12 -0.79
CA LYS A 222 22.33 1.99 -1.65
C LYS A 222 21.17 1.46 -2.49
N ALA A 223 19.96 1.41 -1.93
CA ALA A 223 18.77 0.94 -2.64
C ALA A 223 18.43 1.81 -3.86
N CYS A 224 18.78 3.09 -3.84
CA CYS A 224 18.66 4.02 -4.98
C CYS A 224 19.82 3.94 -5.98
N GLY A 225 20.75 2.99 -5.82
CA GLY A 225 21.85 2.75 -6.76
C GLY A 225 23.12 3.56 -6.52
N PHE A 226 23.18 4.39 -5.48
CA PHE A 226 24.39 5.15 -5.15
C PHE A 226 25.51 4.24 -4.62
N ARG A 227 26.75 4.69 -4.78
CA ARG A 227 27.99 4.03 -4.33
C ARG A 227 28.75 4.95 -3.39
N TRP A 228 29.48 4.39 -2.44
CA TRP A 228 30.29 5.15 -1.49
C TRP A 228 31.69 5.39 -2.04
N ASP A 229 32.14 6.64 -2.05
CA ASP A 229 33.54 6.99 -2.29
C ASP A 229 34.25 7.28 -0.96
N GLY A 230 35.22 6.44 -0.62
CA GLY A 230 36.02 6.59 0.59
C GLY A 230 36.98 7.79 0.58
N LYS A 231 37.33 8.34 -0.59
CA LYS A 231 38.22 9.50 -0.71
C LYS A 231 37.48 10.80 -0.43
N THR A 232 36.34 11.01 -1.08
CA THR A 232 35.51 12.21 -0.90
C THR A 232 34.53 12.11 0.27
N LYS A 233 34.36 10.90 0.85
CA LYS A 233 33.39 10.60 1.91
C LYS A 233 31.96 10.95 1.52
N SER A 234 31.60 10.65 0.28
CA SER A 234 30.30 10.98 -0.31
C SER A 234 29.67 9.78 -1.01
N TRP A 235 28.34 9.79 -1.09
CA TRP A 235 27.59 8.84 -1.91
C TRP A 235 27.35 9.43 -3.29
N TYR A 236 27.67 8.68 -4.34
CA TYR A 236 27.58 9.15 -5.72
C TYR A 236 26.93 8.13 -6.66
N LYS A 237 26.30 8.63 -7.74
CA LYS A 237 25.76 7.84 -8.86
C LYS A 237 26.05 8.59 -10.15
N GLN A 238 26.53 7.92 -11.20
CA GLN A 238 26.78 8.55 -12.49
C GLN A 238 25.45 8.87 -13.19
N ILE A 239 25.33 10.04 -13.81
CA ILE A 239 24.16 10.36 -14.64
C ILE A 239 24.33 9.58 -15.96
N GLU A 240 23.45 8.63 -16.21
CA GLU A 240 23.40 7.95 -17.51
C GLU A 240 22.87 8.95 -18.55
N GLN A 241 23.77 9.47 -19.39
CA GLN A 241 23.32 10.10 -20.63
C GLN A 241 22.69 9.00 -21.48
N GLY A 242 21.36 9.04 -21.62
CA GLY A 242 20.65 8.14 -22.52
C GLY A 242 21.31 8.16 -23.89
N ALA A 243 21.73 7.00 -24.37
CA ALA A 243 22.12 6.81 -25.75
C ALA A 243 20.96 7.28 -26.63
N ALA A 244 21.28 8.13 -27.60
CA ALA A 244 20.36 8.58 -28.66
C ALA A 244 19.81 7.41 -29.48
#